data_AF-A0A4R0TP85-F1
#
_entry.id   AF-A0A4R0TP85-F1
#
_cell.length_a   1.000
_cell.length_b   1.000
_cell.length_c   1.000
_cell.angle_alpha   90.00
_cell.angle_beta   90.00
_cell.angle_gamma   90.00
#
_symmetry.space_group_name_H-M   'P 1'
#
loop_
_entity.id
_entity.type
_entity.pdbx_description
1 polymer ?
#
loop_
_entity_poly.entity_id
_entity_poly.type
_entity_poly.pdbx_seq_one_letter_code
_entity_poly.pdbx_strand_id
1 'polypeptide(L)' 'MKYVSIFSGIEAATVAWQPLGWEPLAFSEIDPFPSTVLQHHYPDIPNLGDITKALLDQG' A
#
# COMPACT_ATOMS: atom_id res chain seq x y z
N MET A 1 -13.25 6.13 5.89
CA MET A 1 -11.95 6.21 6.59
C MET A 1 -10.86 6.20 5.53
N LYS A 2 -9.75 6.90 5.77
CA LYS A 2 -8.57 6.88 4.88
C LYS A 2 -7.43 6.17 5.57
N TYR A 3 -6.66 5.34 4.87
CA TYR A 3 -5.59 4.55 5.48
C TYR A 3 -4.35 4.43 4.58
N VAL A 4 -3.23 4.06 5.20
CA VAL A 4 -2.00 3.62 4.52
C VAL A 4 -1.78 2.17 4.92
N SER A 5 -1.59 1.29 3.94
CA SER A 5 -1.21 -0.11 4.18
C SER A 5 0.31 -0.23 4.14
N ILE A 6 0.91 -0.84 5.15
CA ILE A 6 2.35 -1.12 5.20
C ILE A 6 2.56 -2.62 5.26
N PHE A 7 3.61 -3.12 4.61
CA PHE A 7 3.81 -4.56 4.38
C PHE A 7 2.61 -5.16 3.65
N SER A 8 2.23 -4.49 2.56
CA SER A 8 0.90 -4.64 1.94
C SER A 8 0.71 -6.01 1.28
N GLY A 9 1.80 -6.69 0.87
CA GLY A 9 1.71 -7.87 0.03
C GLY A 9 0.87 -7.57 -1.22
N ILE A 10 -0.07 -8.45 -1.56
CA ILE A 10 -1.04 -8.24 -2.65
C ILE A 10 -2.35 -7.56 -2.17
N GLU A 11 -2.36 -7.04 -0.95
CA GLU A 11 -3.43 -6.22 -0.38
C GLU A 11 -4.75 -6.94 -0.07
N ALA A 12 -4.66 -7.97 0.78
CA ALA A 12 -5.82 -8.68 1.31
C ALA A 12 -6.70 -7.81 2.23
N ALA A 13 -6.13 -6.80 2.89
CA ALA A 13 -6.87 -5.92 3.79
C ALA A 13 -7.89 -5.06 3.02
N THR A 14 -7.51 -4.46 1.89
CA THR A 14 -8.44 -3.71 1.02
C THR A 14 -9.60 -4.58 0.57
N VAL A 15 -9.35 -5.85 0.20
CA VAL A 15 -10.40 -6.80 -0.18
C VAL A 15 -11.35 -7.03 0.99
N ALA A 16 -10.83 -7.29 2.19
CA ALA A 16 -11.64 -7.50 3.40
C ALA A 16 -12.43 -6.24 3.81
N TRP A 17 -11.89 -5.05 3.54
CA TRP A 17 -12.47 -3.76 3.94
C TRP A 17 -13.37 -3.11 2.90
N GLN A 18 -13.56 -3.72 1.72
CA GLN A 18 -14.48 -3.20 0.70
C GLN A 18 -15.88 -2.86 1.24
N PRO A 19 -16.54 -3.70 2.07
CA PRO A 19 -17.87 -3.39 2.61
C PRO A 19 -17.90 -2.19 3.56
N LEU A 20 -16.74 -1.78 4.09
CA LEU A 20 -16.62 -0.66 5.02
C LEU A 20 -16.53 0.70 4.30
N GLY A 21 -16.31 0.71 2.98
CA GLY A 21 -16.13 1.94 2.20
C GLY A 21 -14.88 2.72 2.61
N TRP A 22 -13.80 2.03 2.98
CA TRP A 22 -12.53 2.65 3.34
C TRP A 22 -11.65 2.85 2.11
N GLU A 23 -10.90 3.94 2.09
CA GLU A 23 -10.10 4.36 0.94
C GLU A 23 -8.60 4.26 1.26
N PRO A 24 -7.82 3.46 0.50
CA PRO A 24 -6.37 3.48 0.61
C PRO A 24 -5.83 4.79 0.04
N LEU A 25 -4.89 5.43 0.74
CA LEU A 25 -4.15 6.59 0.25
C LEU A 25 -2.79 6.20 -0.32
N ALA A 26 -2.20 5.14 0.21
CA ALA A 26 -0.93 4.59 -0.24
C ALA A 26 -0.76 3.15 0.26
N PHE A 27 0.08 2.41 -0.45
CA PHE A 27 0.60 1.11 -0.05
C PHE A 27 2.11 1.21 0.20
N SER A 28 2.68 0.26 0.91
CA SER A 28 4.13 0.07 1.03
C SER A 28 4.43 -1.41 0.92
N GLU A 29 5.14 -1.76 -0.15
CA GLU A 29 5.63 -3.09 -0.45
C GLU A 29 6.95 -3.00 -1.23
N ILE A 30 7.92 -3.84 -0.87
CA ILE A 30 9.28 -3.85 -1.45
C ILE A 30 9.52 -5.03 -2.38
N ASP A 31 8.78 -6.13 -2.22
CA ASP A 31 8.95 -7.31 -3.06
C ASP A 31 8.41 -7.01 -4.49
N PRO A 32 9.21 -7.26 -5.55
CA PRO A 32 8.81 -6.97 -6.93
C PRO A 32 7.49 -7.62 -7.37
N PHE A 33 7.23 -8.86 -6.94
CA PHE A 33 6.02 -9.58 -7.35
C PHE A 33 4.75 -8.90 -6.82
N PRO A 34 4.54 -8.77 -5.50
CA PRO A 34 3.35 -8.11 -4.98
C PRO A 34 3.28 -6.64 -5.40
N SER A 35 4.39 -5.93 -5.52
CA SER A 35 4.39 -4.55 -6.05
C SER A 35 3.80 -4.44 -7.45
N THR A 36 4.09 -5.41 -8.33
CA THR A 36 3.51 -5.48 -9.68
C THR A 36 2.00 -5.76 -9.63
N VAL A 37 1.57 -6.62 -8.71
CA VAL A 37 0.14 -6.92 -8.49
C VAL A 37 -0.60 -5.67 -8.01
N LEU A 38 -0.01 -4.91 -7.07
CA LEU A 38 -0.59 -3.65 -6.60
C LEU A 38 -0.75 -2.63 -7.73
N GLN A 39 0.28 -2.44 -8.56
CA GLN A 39 0.23 -1.52 -9.70
C GLN A 39 -0.84 -1.92 -10.73
N HIS A 40 -1.10 -3.23 -10.90
CA HIS A 40 -2.11 -3.72 -11.82
C HIS A 40 -3.54 -3.48 -11.30
N HIS A 41 -3.81 -3.77 -10.02
CA HIS A 41 -5.15 -3.66 -9.44
C HIS A 41 -5.50 -2.26 -8.93
N TYR A 42 -4.50 -1.48 -8.52
CA TYR A 42 -4.67 -0.16 -7.89
C TYR A 42 -3.72 0.87 -8.53
N PRO A 43 -3.84 1.13 -9.84
CA PRO A 43 -2.85 1.93 -10.58
C PRO A 43 -2.74 3.38 -10.10
N ASP A 44 -3.81 3.91 -9.50
CA ASP A 44 -3.88 5.28 -9.00
C ASP A 44 -3.44 5.42 -7.53
N ILE A 45 -3.14 4.31 -6.84
CA ILE A 45 -2.73 4.30 -5.44
C ILE A 45 -1.20 4.11 -5.38
N PRO A 46 -0.45 5.08 -4.83
CA PRO A 46 1.01 5.01 -4.83
C PRO A 46 1.53 3.87 -3.94
N ASN A 47 2.52 3.14 -4.42
CA ASN A 47 3.37 2.28 -3.59
C ASN A 47 4.60 3.09 -3.13
N LEU A 48 4.70 3.32 -1.82
CA LEU A 48 5.78 4.07 -1.18
C LEU A 48 7.10 3.27 -1.11
N GLY A 49 7.05 1.96 -1.35
CA GLY A 49 8.23 1.10 -1.30
C GLY A 49 8.79 0.97 0.12
N ASP A 50 10.10 1.12 0.25
CA ASP A 50 10.85 0.94 1.50
C ASP A 50 10.52 2.03 2.53
N ILE A 51 9.76 1.62 3.55
CA ILE A 51 9.30 2.52 4.62
C ILE A 51 10.43 3.01 5.52
N THR A 52 11.60 2.34 5.56
CA THR A 52 12.72 2.78 6.40
C THR A 52 13.28 4.13 5.93
N LYS A 53 13.17 4.43 4.64
CA LYS A 53 13.54 5.73 4.06
C LYS A 53 12.66 6.86 4.59
N ALA A 54 11.37 6.59 4.82
CA ALA A 54 10.46 7.58 5.39
C ALA A 54 10.73 7.89 6.88
N LEU A 55 11.39 6.96 7.59
CA LEU A 55 11.75 7.14 9.00
C LEU A 55 13.10 7.85 9.19
N LEU A 56 14.01 7.72 8.21
CA LEU A 56 15.37 8.26 8.30
C LEU A 56 15.49 9.70 7.74
N ASP A 57 14.51 10.17 6.99
CA ASP A 57 14.46 11.55 6.45
C ASP A 57 13.90 12.58 7.46
N GLN A 58 13.69 12.20 8.72
CA GLN A 58 13.40 13.15 9.80
C GLN A 58 14.72 13.58 10.46
N GLY A 59 15.31 14.65 9.92
CA GLY A 59 16.52 15.27 10.43
C GLY A 59 16.44 15.76 11.88
#